data_AF-A0A6I2KYH2-F1
#
_entry.id   AF-A0A6I2KYH2-F1
#
_cell.length_a   1.000
_cell.length_b   1.000
_cell.length_c   1.000
_cell.angle_alpha   90.00
_cell.angle_beta   90.00
_cell.angle_gamma   90.00
#
_symmetry.space_group_name_H-M   'P 1'
#
loop_
_entity.id
_entity.type
_entity.pdbx_description
1 polymer ?
#
loop_
_entity_poly.entity_id
_entity_poly.type
_entity_poly.pdbx_seq_one_letter_code
_entity_poly.pdbx_strand_id
1 'polypeptide(L)'
;MNKLLRTLACAALLAASAAAQATHYEFSYTMASGTKITGDFDGTAHDNLISGLSDFSVFIDGSAFAGNGSMLIFPVVGYDPVVSFDGTATNFLLLGTTELLYIAPLNGGSTDSVGYRTPGVNTSEGDGDYSAARWHVTAVPEPATAAMMLGGLALVGAVARRRRRATPIVR
;
A
#
# COMPACT_ATOMS: atom_id res chain seq x y z
N MET A 1 -16.27 11.71 39.42
CA MET A 1 -16.23 11.48 37.96
C MET A 1 -16.80 10.10 37.69
N ASN A 2 -18.03 10.06 37.16
CA ASN A 2 -18.86 8.86 37.09
C ASN A 2 -18.21 7.80 36.18
N LYS A 3 -18.30 6.52 36.55
CA LYS A 3 -17.71 5.38 35.81
C LYS A 3 -18.10 5.40 34.31
N LEU A 4 -19.32 5.87 34.02
CA LEU A 4 -19.88 6.03 32.67
C LEU A 4 -19.08 6.97 31.76
N LEU A 5 -18.53 8.08 32.29
CA LEU A 5 -17.74 9.03 31.50
C LEU A 5 -16.37 8.46 31.10
N ARG A 6 -15.81 7.57 31.92
CA ARG A 6 -14.53 6.92 31.64
C ARG A 6 -14.66 5.86 30.56
N THR A 7 -15.76 5.08 30.59
CA THR A 7 -16.04 4.06 29.57
C THR A 7 -16.31 4.67 28.20
N LEU A 8 -17.04 5.79 28.13
CA LEU A 8 -17.29 6.49 26.88
C LEU A 8 -16.01 7.06 26.25
N ALA A 9 -15.11 7.62 27.07
CA ALA A 9 -13.83 8.13 26.58
C ALA A 9 -12.90 7.04 26.02
N CYS A 10 -12.85 5.85 26.65
CA CYS A 10 -12.08 4.72 26.12
C CYS A 10 -12.68 4.17 24.82
N ALA A 11 -14.02 4.08 24.72
CA ALA A 11 -14.69 3.62 23.50
C ALA A 11 -14.44 4.58 22.32
N ALA A 12 -14.44 5.89 22.55
CA ALA A 12 -14.13 6.88 21.51
C ALA A 12 -12.66 6.80 21.03
N LEU A 13 -11.70 6.54 21.93
CA LEU A 13 -10.30 6.39 21.57
C LEU A 13 -10.04 5.10 20.75
N LEU A 14 -10.71 4.00 21.10
CA LEU A 14 -10.63 2.74 20.34
C LEU A 14 -11.28 2.86 18.96
N ALA A 15 -12.37 3.62 18.84
CA ALA A 15 -13.02 3.87 17.56
C ALA A 15 -12.16 4.75 16.62
N ALA A 16 -11.41 5.71 17.17
CA ALA A 16 -10.55 6.60 16.38
C ALA A 16 -9.29 5.91 15.83
N SER A 17 -8.78 4.86 16.49
CA SER A 17 -7.62 4.09 16.00
C SER A 17 -7.91 3.19 14.81
N ALA A 18 -9.18 2.93 14.49
CA ALA A 18 -9.57 2.03 13.39
C ALA A 18 -9.66 2.73 12.02
N ALA A 19 -9.52 4.06 11.96
CA ALA A 19 -9.73 4.84 10.74
C ALA A 19 -8.45 5.24 9.99
N ALA A 20 -7.27 4.85 10.45
CA ALA A 20 -6.03 5.06 9.70
C ALA A 20 -5.89 3.98 8.63
N GLN A 21 -6.44 4.24 7.44
CA GLN A 21 -6.14 3.41 6.26
C GLN A 21 -4.83 3.92 5.64
N ALA A 22 -3.91 3.00 5.34
CA ALA A 22 -2.72 3.36 4.57
C ALA A 22 -3.15 3.83 3.19
N THR A 23 -2.63 4.96 2.73
CA THR A 23 -2.80 5.39 1.35
C THR A 23 -1.62 5.01 0.46
N HIS A 24 -0.49 4.61 1.07
CA HIS A 24 0.76 4.28 0.38
C HIS A 24 1.06 2.79 0.45
N TYR A 25 1.50 2.22 -0.66
CA TYR A 25 1.77 0.80 -0.82
C TYR A 25 3.08 0.57 -1.53
N GLU A 26 3.79 -0.47 -1.12
CA GLU A 26 4.94 -1.01 -1.85
C GLU A 26 4.54 -2.33 -2.51
N PHE A 27 5.06 -2.58 -3.71
CA PHE A 27 4.88 -3.85 -4.40
C PHE A 27 6.20 -4.44 -4.89
N SER A 28 6.20 -5.75 -5.07
CA SER A 28 7.26 -6.45 -5.76
C SER A 28 6.75 -7.65 -6.54
N TYR A 29 7.43 -7.92 -7.65
CA TYR A 29 7.30 -9.13 -8.43
C TYR A 29 8.68 -9.64 -8.81
N THR A 30 8.92 -10.94 -8.64
CA THR A 30 10.14 -11.58 -9.14
C THR A 30 9.80 -12.44 -10.34
N MET A 31 10.39 -12.15 -11.49
CA MET A 31 10.26 -12.95 -12.71
C MET A 31 10.98 -14.30 -12.55
N ALA A 32 10.59 -15.31 -13.34
CA ALA A 32 11.25 -16.61 -13.51
C ALA A 32 12.72 -16.47 -13.89
N SER A 33 13.08 -15.42 -14.63
CA SER A 33 14.47 -15.06 -14.94
C SER A 33 15.29 -14.63 -13.70
N GLY A 34 14.61 -14.32 -12.59
CA GLY A 34 15.19 -13.73 -11.39
C GLY A 34 15.14 -12.20 -11.37
N THR A 35 14.74 -11.54 -12.46
CA THR A 35 14.56 -10.09 -12.52
C THR A 35 13.53 -9.63 -11.50
N LYS A 36 13.86 -8.61 -10.71
CA LYS A 36 12.98 -8.02 -9.71
C LYS A 36 12.35 -6.74 -10.24
N ILE A 37 11.03 -6.71 -10.24
CA ILE A 37 10.22 -5.53 -10.45
C ILE A 37 9.77 -5.07 -9.07
N THR A 38 10.10 -3.86 -8.68
CA THR A 38 9.69 -3.29 -7.39
C THR A 38 9.14 -1.90 -7.61
N GLY A 39 8.34 -1.42 -6.67
CA GLY A 39 7.84 -0.07 -6.74
C GLY A 39 6.95 0.29 -5.57
N ASP A 40 6.44 1.51 -5.64
CA ASP A 40 5.48 2.06 -4.70
C ASP A 40 4.42 2.84 -5.45
N PHE A 41 3.27 3.01 -4.82
CA PHE A 41 2.13 3.75 -5.34
C PHE A 41 1.18 4.15 -4.23
N ASP A 42 0.34 5.13 -4.53
CA ASP A 42 -0.76 5.51 -3.68
C ASP A 42 -2.08 4.90 -4.17
N GLY A 43 -3.00 4.62 -3.26
CA GLY A 43 -4.32 4.08 -3.58
C GLY A 43 -5.24 3.92 -2.36
N THR A 44 -6.42 3.37 -2.59
CA THR A 44 -7.40 3.05 -1.54
C THR A 44 -7.74 1.57 -1.56
N ALA A 45 -7.53 0.89 -0.43
CA ALA A 45 -7.85 -0.52 -0.28
C ALA A 45 -9.34 -0.78 -0.02
N HIS A 46 -9.87 -1.77 -0.74
CA HIS A 46 -11.19 -2.37 -0.57
C HIS A 46 -11.04 -3.89 -0.63
N ASP A 47 -11.10 -4.54 0.52
CA ASP A 47 -10.87 -5.99 0.66
C ASP A 47 -9.51 -6.42 0.07
N ASN A 48 -9.52 -7.24 -0.98
CA ASN A 48 -8.32 -7.73 -1.66
C ASN A 48 -7.77 -6.76 -2.73
N LEU A 49 -8.49 -5.69 -3.04
CA LEU A 49 -8.14 -4.77 -4.13
C LEU A 49 -7.70 -3.42 -3.61
N ILE A 50 -6.82 -2.78 -4.35
CA ILE A 50 -6.43 -1.38 -4.20
C ILE A 50 -6.81 -0.69 -5.50
N SER A 51 -7.55 0.41 -5.38
CA SER A 51 -8.11 1.18 -6.50
C SER A 51 -7.74 2.66 -6.36
N GLY A 52 -8.08 3.48 -7.36
CA GLY A 52 -7.74 4.90 -7.36
C GLY A 52 -6.22 5.13 -7.37
N LEU A 53 -5.51 4.31 -8.15
CA LEU A 53 -4.05 4.24 -8.13
C LEU A 53 -3.42 5.55 -8.63
N SER A 54 -2.38 6.02 -7.96
CA SER A 54 -1.61 7.20 -8.36
C SER A 54 -0.14 7.09 -7.94
N ASP A 55 0.66 8.07 -8.38
CA ASP A 55 2.02 8.31 -7.87
C ASP A 55 2.98 7.12 -7.94
N PHE A 56 2.83 6.28 -8.96
CA PHE A 56 3.70 5.12 -9.12
C PHE A 56 5.17 5.49 -9.28
N SER A 57 6.01 4.74 -8.59
CA SER A 57 7.44 4.61 -8.85
C SER A 57 7.77 3.15 -9.12
N VAL A 58 8.54 2.87 -10.17
CA VAL A 58 8.92 1.51 -10.60
C VAL A 58 10.43 1.41 -10.75
N PHE A 59 10.94 0.25 -10.39
CA PHE A 59 12.34 -0.12 -10.50
C PHE A 59 12.49 -1.55 -11.03
N ILE A 60 13.44 -1.76 -11.94
CA ILE A 60 13.83 -3.08 -12.45
C ILE A 60 15.25 -3.36 -11.99
N ASP A 61 15.44 -4.39 -11.16
CA ASP A 61 16.72 -4.73 -10.52
C ASP A 61 17.40 -3.50 -9.87
N GLY A 62 16.57 -2.60 -9.30
CA GLY A 62 17.01 -1.35 -8.67
C GLY A 62 17.17 -0.15 -9.61
N SER A 63 17.04 -0.33 -10.92
CA SER A 63 17.08 0.76 -11.91
C SER A 63 15.71 1.41 -12.07
N ALA A 64 15.60 2.71 -11.83
CA ALA A 64 14.33 3.44 -11.87
C ALA A 64 13.80 3.62 -13.30
N PHE A 65 12.49 3.55 -13.45
CA PHE A 65 11.81 3.97 -14.67
C PHE A 65 11.91 5.50 -14.88
N ALA A 66 12.24 5.90 -16.10
CA ALA A 66 12.07 7.22 -16.68
C ALA A 66 10.59 7.65 -16.72
N GLY A 67 10.17 8.31 -15.65
CA GLY A 67 8.82 8.87 -15.51
C GLY A 67 8.18 8.61 -14.15
N ASN A 68 8.87 7.96 -13.20
CA ASN A 68 8.40 7.79 -11.83
C ASN A 68 7.80 9.08 -11.26
N GLY A 69 6.64 8.95 -10.60
CA GLY A 69 5.83 10.07 -10.11
C GLY A 69 4.99 10.81 -11.18
N SER A 70 5.10 10.43 -12.46
CA SER A 70 4.37 11.06 -13.57
C SER A 70 3.89 10.08 -14.64
N MET A 71 3.92 8.78 -14.35
CA MET A 71 3.50 7.75 -15.30
C MET A 71 2.00 7.80 -15.55
N LEU A 72 1.60 7.53 -16.79
CA LEU A 72 0.19 7.35 -17.12
C LEU A 72 -0.25 5.94 -16.71
N ILE A 73 -1.42 5.84 -16.11
CA ILE A 73 -1.97 4.59 -15.58
C ILE A 73 -3.20 4.23 -16.40
N PHE A 74 -3.18 3.04 -16.98
CA PHE A 74 -4.29 2.48 -17.75
C PHE A 74 -4.60 1.08 -17.25
N PRO A 75 -5.83 0.60 -17.42
CA PRO A 75 -6.09 -0.82 -17.30
C PRO A 75 -5.56 -1.57 -18.53
N VAL A 76 -5.12 -2.82 -18.33
CA VAL A 76 -4.79 -3.72 -19.46
C VAL A 76 -6.07 -4.26 -20.09
N VAL A 77 -7.08 -4.56 -19.27
CA VAL A 77 -8.40 -5.02 -19.74
C VAL A 77 -9.54 -4.22 -19.10
N GLY A 78 -10.54 -3.85 -19.93
CA GLY A 78 -11.98 -3.57 -19.69
C GLY A 78 -12.53 -2.84 -18.45
N TYR A 79 -11.80 -2.75 -17.35
CA TYR A 79 -12.20 -2.23 -16.03
C TYR A 79 -11.20 -1.18 -15.57
N ASP A 80 -11.44 -0.53 -14.43
CA ASP A 80 -10.47 0.40 -13.86
C ASP A 80 -9.16 -0.31 -13.46
N PRO A 81 -8.02 0.39 -13.50
CA PRO A 81 -6.76 -0.19 -13.08
C PRO A 81 -6.77 -0.47 -11.58
N VAL A 82 -6.37 -1.69 -11.21
CA VAL A 82 -6.37 -2.17 -9.83
C VAL A 82 -5.11 -2.97 -9.52
N VAL A 83 -4.73 -2.95 -8.26
CA VAL A 83 -3.70 -3.83 -7.70
C VAL A 83 -4.37 -4.76 -6.69
N SER A 84 -4.10 -6.07 -6.73
CA SER A 84 -4.58 -6.97 -5.68
C SER A 84 -3.47 -7.37 -4.71
N PHE A 85 -3.82 -7.58 -3.43
CA PHE A 85 -2.83 -8.00 -2.42
C PHE A 85 -2.27 -9.39 -2.69
N ASP A 86 -3.10 -10.27 -3.23
CA ASP A 86 -2.74 -11.65 -3.59
C ASP A 86 -2.18 -11.81 -5.02
N GLY A 87 -2.19 -10.74 -5.82
CA GLY A 87 -1.75 -10.77 -7.22
C GLY A 87 -2.66 -11.53 -8.19
N THR A 88 -3.85 -11.98 -7.80
CA THR A 88 -4.74 -12.76 -8.68
C THR A 88 -5.66 -11.91 -9.56
N ALA A 89 -5.80 -10.62 -9.22
CA ALA A 89 -6.70 -9.68 -9.88
C ALA A 89 -6.04 -8.32 -10.18
N THR A 90 -4.71 -8.25 -10.14
CA THR A 90 -3.96 -7.06 -10.56
C THR A 90 -4.16 -6.81 -12.06
N ASN A 91 -4.46 -5.58 -12.45
CA ASN A 91 -4.69 -5.20 -13.83
C ASN A 91 -4.30 -3.74 -14.03
N PHE A 92 -3.07 -3.50 -14.49
CA PHE A 92 -2.64 -2.15 -14.84
C PHE A 92 -1.53 -2.16 -15.90
N LEU A 93 -1.44 -1.05 -16.62
CA LEU A 93 -0.39 -0.65 -17.54
C LEU A 93 0.10 0.72 -17.09
N LEU A 94 1.40 0.82 -16.85
CA LEU A 94 2.12 2.06 -16.59
C LEU A 94 2.88 2.43 -17.84
N LEU A 95 2.70 3.67 -18.29
CA LEU A 95 3.47 4.26 -19.39
C LEU A 95 4.34 5.39 -18.85
N GLY A 96 5.65 5.18 -18.89
CA GLY A 96 6.64 6.23 -18.72
C GLY A 96 6.92 6.95 -20.04
N THR A 97 8.05 7.65 -20.09
CA THR A 97 8.46 8.40 -21.30
C THR A 97 8.93 7.49 -22.43
N THR A 98 9.73 6.48 -22.10
CA THR A 98 10.28 5.49 -23.05
C THR A 98 10.03 4.05 -22.63
N GLU A 99 9.28 3.87 -21.56
CA GLU A 99 9.17 2.63 -20.81
C GLU A 99 7.72 2.28 -20.55
N LEU A 100 7.48 1.00 -20.34
CA LEU A 100 6.19 0.51 -19.90
C LEU A 100 6.34 -0.68 -18.96
N LEU A 101 5.40 -0.82 -18.05
CA LEU A 101 5.19 -2.00 -17.22
C LEU A 101 3.72 -2.37 -17.31
N TYR A 102 3.40 -3.63 -17.54
CA TYR A 102 2.04 -4.12 -17.44
C TYR A 102 1.97 -5.38 -16.60
N ILE A 103 0.88 -5.52 -15.86
CA ILE A 103 0.56 -6.69 -15.04
C ILE A 103 -0.94 -6.96 -15.23
N ALA A 104 -1.29 -8.14 -15.75
CA ALA A 104 -2.65 -8.52 -16.09
C ALA A 104 -3.06 -9.97 -15.72
N PRO A 105 -2.78 -10.47 -14.50
CA PRO A 105 -3.40 -11.68 -14.00
C PRO A 105 -4.92 -11.51 -13.84
N LEU A 106 -5.66 -12.40 -14.49
CA LEU A 106 -7.11 -12.50 -14.41
C LEU A 106 -7.46 -13.97 -14.14
N ASN A 107 -7.28 -14.40 -12.88
CA ASN A 107 -7.76 -15.69 -12.35
C ASN A 107 -7.92 -16.82 -13.39
N GLY A 108 -6.80 -17.28 -13.97
CA GLY A 108 -6.76 -18.50 -14.79
C GLY A 108 -7.30 -18.37 -16.21
N GLY A 109 -7.32 -17.16 -16.77
CA GLY A 109 -7.51 -16.93 -18.21
C GLY A 109 -6.18 -16.90 -18.99
N SER A 110 -6.26 -17.02 -20.32
CA SER A 110 -5.11 -16.97 -21.25
C SER A 110 -4.38 -15.62 -21.33
N THR A 111 -4.58 -14.75 -20.34
CA THR A 111 -4.15 -13.35 -20.30
C THR A 111 -3.21 -13.06 -19.14
N ASP A 112 -2.96 -14.05 -18.26
CA ASP A 112 -2.06 -13.92 -17.12
C ASP A 112 -0.66 -13.58 -17.60
N SER A 113 -0.26 -12.34 -17.39
CA SER A 113 0.99 -11.84 -17.92
C SER A 113 1.54 -10.69 -17.12
N VAL A 114 2.86 -10.58 -17.15
CA VAL A 114 3.62 -9.47 -16.59
C VAL A 114 4.77 -9.20 -17.53
N GLY A 115 4.97 -7.94 -17.87
CA GLY A 115 6.05 -7.58 -18.78
C GLY A 115 6.44 -6.15 -18.63
N TYR A 116 7.68 -5.88 -19.00
CA TYR A 116 8.20 -4.54 -19.02
C TYR A 116 9.05 -4.30 -20.26
N ARG A 117 9.14 -3.02 -20.63
CA ARG A 117 10.03 -2.56 -21.69
C ARG A 117 10.81 -1.36 -21.19
N THR A 118 12.12 -1.41 -21.39
CA THR A 118 13.04 -0.27 -21.23
C THR A 118 13.86 -0.08 -22.51
N PRO A 119 14.60 1.02 -22.65
CA PRO A 119 15.52 1.16 -23.77
C PRO A 119 16.52 -0.01 -23.82
N GLY A 120 16.35 -0.90 -24.80
CA GLY A 120 17.22 -2.07 -25.01
C GLY A 120 16.74 -3.37 -24.38
N VAL A 121 15.67 -3.37 -23.58
CA VAL A 121 15.09 -4.58 -22.98
C VAL A 121 13.59 -4.62 -23.25
N ASN A 122 13.09 -5.78 -23.69
CA ASN A 122 11.67 -6.05 -23.80
C ASN A 122 11.46 -7.50 -23.38
N THR A 123 10.77 -7.71 -22.27
CA THR A 123 10.57 -9.04 -21.70
C THR A 123 9.19 -9.16 -21.09
N SER A 124 8.65 -10.37 -21.13
CA SER A 124 7.33 -10.69 -20.60
C SER A 124 7.26 -12.15 -20.20
N GLU A 125 6.53 -12.41 -19.12
CA GLU A 125 5.99 -13.73 -18.79
C GLU A 125 4.53 -13.74 -19.21
N GLY A 126 4.15 -14.80 -19.92
CA GLY A 126 2.77 -15.05 -20.30
C GLY A 126 2.16 -16.18 -19.48
N ASP A 127 1.11 -16.74 -20.05
CA ASP A 127 0.35 -17.84 -19.48
C ASP A 127 1.27 -19.04 -19.17
N GLY A 128 1.15 -19.58 -17.95
CA GLY A 128 2.00 -20.65 -17.41
C GLY A 128 3.31 -20.21 -16.75
N ASP A 129 3.87 -19.05 -17.12
CA ASP A 129 5.07 -18.51 -16.48
C ASP A 129 4.74 -17.51 -15.38
N TYR A 130 3.63 -16.77 -15.46
CA TYR A 130 3.15 -15.92 -14.38
C TYR A 130 2.85 -16.72 -13.10
N SER A 131 3.19 -16.16 -11.94
CA SER A 131 2.86 -16.78 -10.65
C SER A 131 2.55 -15.72 -9.59
N ALA A 132 1.30 -15.73 -9.11
CA ALA A 132 0.84 -14.89 -7.99
C ALA A 132 1.70 -15.07 -6.71
N ALA A 133 2.31 -16.24 -6.49
CA ALA A 133 3.21 -16.45 -5.35
C ALA A 133 4.50 -15.61 -5.40
N ARG A 134 4.84 -15.02 -6.54
CA ARG A 134 5.99 -14.12 -6.70
C ARG A 134 5.59 -12.65 -6.57
N TRP A 135 4.30 -12.38 -6.44
CA TRP A 135 3.72 -11.06 -6.20
C TRP A 135 3.59 -10.79 -4.71
N HIS A 136 3.96 -9.59 -4.30
CA HIS A 136 3.81 -9.12 -2.92
C HIS A 136 3.41 -7.65 -2.94
N VAL A 137 2.41 -7.28 -2.14
CA VAL A 137 2.02 -5.88 -1.90
C VAL A 137 1.84 -5.69 -0.41
N THR A 138 2.38 -4.60 0.13
CA THR A 138 2.25 -4.27 1.55
C THR A 138 1.91 -2.80 1.74
N ALA A 139 0.97 -2.53 2.65
CA ALA A 139 0.68 -1.19 3.11
C ALA A 139 1.87 -0.63 3.90
N VAL A 140 2.29 0.59 3.58
CA VAL A 140 3.34 1.31 4.32
C VAL A 140 2.65 2.25 5.32
N PRO A 141 2.86 2.06 6.64
CA PRO A 141 2.26 2.94 7.63
C PRO A 141 2.72 4.39 7.43
N GLU A 142 1.77 5.32 7.33
CA GLU A 142 2.10 6.74 7.20
C GLU A 142 2.87 7.23 8.45
N PRO A 143 3.95 8.03 8.28
CA PRO A 143 4.70 8.60 9.40
C PRO A 143 3.81 9.42 10.35
N ALA A 144 2.78 10.06 9.82
CA ALA A 144 1.81 10.84 10.59
C ALA A 144 1.01 9.95 11.56
N THR A 145 0.68 8.72 11.18
CA THR A 145 -0.01 7.77 12.05
C THR A 145 0.84 7.41 13.26
N ALA A 146 2.14 7.17 13.07
CA ALA A 146 3.08 6.95 14.17
C ALA A 146 3.22 8.20 15.06
N ALA A 147 3.33 9.39 14.46
CA ALA A 147 3.41 10.64 15.21
C ALA A 147 2.15 10.91 16.03
N MET A 148 0.96 10.66 15.48
CA MET A 148 -0.32 10.82 16.18
C MET A 148 -0.50 9.80 17.30
N MET A 149 -0.07 8.56 17.10
CA MET A 149 -0.04 7.54 18.15
C MET A 149 0.87 7.97 19.32
N LEU A 150 2.09 8.41 19.01
CA LEU A 150 3.04 8.91 20.02
C LEU A 150 2.52 10.17 20.71
N GLY A 151 1.92 11.08 19.95
CA GLY A 151 1.26 12.28 20.49
C GLY A 151 0.12 11.93 21.44
N GLY A 152 -0.72 10.95 21.08
CA GLY A 152 -1.78 10.43 21.93
C GLY A 152 -1.25 9.83 23.24
N LEU A 153 -0.19 9.01 23.16
CA LEU A 153 0.47 8.42 24.32
C LEU A 153 1.09 9.47 25.24
N ALA A 154 1.76 10.47 24.68
CA ALA A 154 2.34 11.58 25.43
C ALA A 154 1.25 12.37 26.19
N LEU A 155 0.12 12.64 25.54
CA LEU A 155 -1.02 13.31 26.17
C LEU A 155 -1.60 12.50 27.33
N VAL A 156 -1.82 11.20 27.12
CA VAL A 156 -2.30 10.29 28.18
C VAL A 156 -1.34 10.27 29.37
N GLY A 157 -0.03 10.18 29.11
CA GLY A 157 1.01 10.23 30.14
C GLY A 157 0.99 11.52 30.95
N ALA A 158 0.84 12.68 30.28
CA ALA A 158 0.75 13.98 30.94
C ALA A 158 -0.48 14.09 31.86
N VAL A 159 -1.64 13.61 31.42
CA VAL A 159 -2.88 13.60 32.22
C VAL A 159 -2.75 12.67 33.43
N ALA A 160 -2.18 11.47 33.25
CA ALA A 160 -1.94 10.53 34.34
C ALA A 160 -1.02 11.12 35.41
N ARG A 161 0.06 11.81 35.01
CA ARG A 161 0.99 12.50 35.92
C ARG A 161 0.29 13.58 36.74
N ARG A 162 -0.59 14.39 36.12
CA ARG A 162 -1.32 15.46 36.81
C ARG A 162 -2.26 14.89 37.89
N ARG A 163 -2.94 13.78 37.61
CA ARG A 163 -3.86 13.15 38.57
C ARG A 163 -3.16 12.60 39.82
N ARG A 164 -1.94 12.05 39.68
CA ARG A 164 -1.16 11.56 40.83
C ARG A 164 -0.71 12.66 41.78
N ARG A 165 -0.55 13.90 41.28
CA ARG A 165 -0.15 15.06 42.09
C ARG A 165 -1.32 15.74 42.82
N ALA A 166 -2.56 15.38 42.48
CA ALA A 166 -3.76 15.96 43.06
C ALA A 166 -4.30 15.18 44.27
N THR A 167 -3.63 14.10 44.73
CA THR A 167 -3.99 13.40 45.96
C THR A 167 -3.67 14.29 47.17
N PRO A 168 -4.67 14.80 47.91
CA PRO A 168 -4.43 15.65 49.08
C PRO A 168 -3.89 14.80 50.24
N ILE A 169 -2.91 15.34 50.96
CA ILE A 169 -2.49 14.79 52.26
C ILE A 169 -3.65 15.04 53.22
N VAL A 170 -4.41 13.99 53.55
CA VAL A 170 -5.34 14.01 54.68
C VAL A 170 -4.48 13.94 55.94
N ARG A 171 -4.41 15.06 56.67
CA ARG A 171 -3.92 15.13 58.05
C ARG A 171 -5.08 15.03 59.00
#